data_AF-A0A2H6H259-F1
#
_entry.id   AF-A0A2H6H259-F1
#
_cell.length_a   1.000
_cell.length_b   1.000
_cell.length_c   1.000
_cell.angle_alpha   90.00
_cell.angle_beta   90.00
_cell.angle_gamma   90.00
#
_symmetry.space_group_name_H-M   'P 1'
#
loop_
_entity.id
_entity.type
_entity.pdbx_description
1 polymer ?
#
loop_
_entity_poly.entity_id
_entity_poly.type
_entity_poly.pdbx_seq_one_letter_code
_entity_poly.pdbx_strand_id
1 'polypeptide(L)'
;MFFNSIFVVEGNNLVVYYDEEECNEFYRVLDEKLTEDFFNELCDYFFELIEKGREVKTKKDIFEIIVMSWPALVVFEEISNYPEYADEIMLRRLIRVRKTTESFIYDISKQVTHDFYSDTYIFFQGNVIKAPFEEFIRIKNFKIVK
;
A
#
# COMPACT_ATOMS: atom_id res chain seq x y z
N MET A 1 -9.19 -7.37 3.66
CA MET A 1 -7.88 -6.82 3.26
C MET A 1 -7.49 -7.40 1.91
N PHE A 2 -6.89 -6.59 1.05
CA PHE A 2 -6.62 -6.90 -0.36
C PHE A 2 -5.32 -7.68 -0.58
N PHE A 3 -4.22 -7.28 0.06
CA PHE A 3 -2.94 -8.00 -0.01
C PHE A 3 -2.16 -7.95 1.27
N ASN A 4 -1.39 -9.00 1.49
CA ASN A 4 -0.21 -8.92 2.32
C ASN A 4 0.96 -8.48 1.44
N SER A 5 1.75 -7.54 1.93
CA SER A 5 2.91 -7.02 1.20
C SER A 5 4.10 -6.94 2.15
N ILE A 6 5.23 -7.47 1.71
CA ILE A 6 6.47 -7.44 2.47
C ILE A 6 7.36 -6.35 1.86
N PHE A 7 7.71 -5.36 2.67
CA PHE A 7 8.49 -4.20 2.28
C PHE A 7 9.90 -4.34 2.83
N VAL A 8 10.87 -4.54 1.96
CA VAL A 8 12.28 -4.70 2.32
C VAL A 8 13.07 -3.52 1.78
N VAL A 9 13.92 -2.93 2.61
CA VAL A 9 14.92 -1.98 2.14
C VAL A 9 16.13 -2.78 1.63
N GLU A 10 16.39 -2.71 0.32
CA GLU A 10 17.56 -3.29 -0.32
C GLU A 10 18.46 -2.17 -0.85
N GLY A 11 19.59 -1.94 -0.17
CA GLY A 11 20.41 -0.75 -0.43
C GLY A 11 19.63 0.52 -0.08
N ASN A 12 19.42 1.38 -1.08
CA ASN A 12 18.64 2.63 -0.92
C ASN A 12 17.24 2.55 -1.55
N ASN A 13 16.80 1.34 -1.94
CA ASN A 13 15.52 1.13 -2.60
C ASN A 13 14.56 0.39 -1.68
N LEU A 14 13.30 0.83 -1.71
CA LEU A 14 12.19 0.05 -1.16
C LEU A 14 11.78 -1.00 -2.20
N VAL A 15 11.89 -2.26 -1.83
CA VAL A 15 11.45 -3.40 -2.64
C VAL A 15 10.19 -3.98 -2.00
N VAL A 16 9.15 -4.16 -2.82
CA VAL A 16 7.89 -4.78 -2.39
C VAL A 16 7.88 -6.22 -2.89
N TYR A 17 7.61 -7.15 -1.98
CA TYR A 17 7.41 -8.56 -2.27
C TYR A 17 5.97 -8.95 -1.97
N TYR A 18 5.43 -9.83 -2.80
CA TYR A 18 4.08 -10.38 -2.67
C TYR A 18 4.16 -11.90 -2.52
N ASP A 19 3.18 -12.47 -1.84
CA ASP A 19 2.96 -13.91 -1.94
C ASP A 19 2.44 -14.25 -3.35
N GLU A 20 3.06 -15.24 -3.99
CA GLU A 20 2.79 -15.68 -5.36
C GLU A 20 1.34 -16.16 -5.51
N GLU A 21 0.81 -16.88 -4.52
CA GLU A 21 -0.56 -17.37 -4.55
C GLU A 21 -1.55 -16.21 -4.41
N GLU A 22 -1.29 -15.27 -3.50
CA GLU A 22 -2.11 -14.05 -3.39
C GLU A 22 -2.08 -13.19 -4.67
N CYS A 23 -0.91 -13.07 -5.32
CA CYS A 23 -0.76 -12.32 -6.55
C CYS A 23 -1.57 -12.95 -7.71
N ASN A 24 -1.50 -14.28 -7.85
CA ASN A 24 -2.27 -15.01 -8.85
C ASN A 24 -3.78 -14.86 -8.65
N GLU A 25 -4.21 -14.64 -7.41
CA GLU A 25 -5.63 -14.48 -7.05
C GLU A 25 -6.09 -13.02 -7.03
N PHE A 26 -5.21 -12.05 -7.34
CA PHE A 26 -5.50 -10.63 -7.22
C PHE A 26 -6.77 -10.23 -7.96
N TYR A 27 -6.83 -10.53 -9.26
CA TYR A 27 -7.96 -10.10 -10.10
C TYR A 27 -9.27 -10.69 -9.62
N ARG A 28 -9.26 -11.94 -9.13
CA ARG A 28 -10.43 -12.56 -8.52
C ARG A 28 -10.83 -11.84 -7.24
N VAL A 29 -9.87 -11.56 -6.36
CA VAL A 29 -10.12 -10.85 -5.10
C VAL A 29 -10.63 -9.43 -5.35
N LEU A 30 -10.11 -8.75 -6.38
CA LEU A 30 -10.56 -7.43 -6.79
C LEU A 30 -12.00 -7.46 -7.28
N ASP A 31 -12.32 -8.35 -8.22
CA ASP A 31 -13.67 -8.51 -8.74
C ASP A 31 -14.68 -8.87 -7.63
N GLU A 32 -14.31 -9.75 -6.70
CA GLU A 32 -15.17 -10.19 -5.59
C GLU A 32 -15.40 -9.10 -4.52
N LYS A 33 -14.40 -8.26 -4.25
CA LYS A 33 -14.40 -7.35 -3.09
C LYS A 33 -14.53 -5.88 -3.42
N LEU A 34 -14.32 -5.49 -4.68
CA LEU A 34 -14.43 -4.10 -5.09
C LEU A 34 -15.89 -3.71 -5.23
N THR A 35 -16.46 -3.26 -4.11
CA THR A 35 -17.77 -2.61 -4.05
C THR A 35 -17.61 -1.11 -3.87
N GLU A 36 -18.65 -0.34 -4.18
CA GLU A 36 -18.65 1.11 -3.95
C GLU A 36 -18.38 1.43 -2.47
N ASP A 37 -19.02 0.72 -1.54
CA ASP A 37 -18.82 0.88 -0.09
C ASP A 37 -17.36 0.61 0.32
N PHE A 38 -16.79 -0.49 -0.15
CA PHE A 38 -15.38 -0.80 0.12
C PHE A 38 -14.44 0.26 -0.46
N PHE A 39 -14.69 0.70 -1.70
CA PHE A 39 -13.90 1.74 -2.35
C PHE A 39 -13.98 3.07 -1.59
N ASN A 40 -15.16 3.41 -1.07
CA ASN A 40 -15.39 4.59 -0.26
C ASN A 40 -14.60 4.51 1.05
N GLU A 41 -14.66 3.39 1.77
CA GLU A 41 -13.86 3.15 2.99
C GLU A 41 -12.36 3.26 2.72
N LEU A 42 -11.89 2.70 1.61
CA LEU A 42 -10.50 2.75 1.20
C LEU A 42 -10.05 4.19 0.88
N CYS A 43 -10.89 4.99 0.24
CA CYS A 43 -10.63 6.42 0.03
C CYS A 43 -10.57 7.20 1.33
N ASP A 44 -11.51 6.96 2.25
CA ASP A 44 -11.57 7.67 3.54
C ASP A 44 -10.37 7.33 4.41
N TYR A 45 -10.00 6.06 4.49
CA TYR A 45 -8.80 5.62 5.16
C TYR A 45 -7.53 6.24 4.55
N PHE A 46 -7.45 6.34 3.22
CA PHE A 46 -6.32 7.01 2.56
C PHE A 46 -6.24 8.51 2.93
N PHE A 47 -7.37 9.22 3.01
CA PHE A 47 -7.38 10.59 3.49
C PHE A 47 -6.98 10.71 4.97
N GLU A 48 -7.37 9.78 5.83
CA GLU A 48 -6.90 9.75 7.22
C GLU A 48 -5.38 9.57 7.30
N LEU A 49 -4.79 8.71 6.47
CA LEU A 49 -3.34 8.55 6.38
C LEU A 49 -2.67 9.84 5.88
N ILE A 50 -3.32 10.58 4.98
CA ILE A 50 -2.82 11.88 4.51
C ILE A 50 -2.76 12.89 5.65
N GLU A 51 -3.83 13.02 6.41
CA GLU A 51 -3.86 13.95 7.54
C GLU A 51 -2.83 13.55 8.60
N LYS A 52 -2.73 12.26 8.95
CA LYS A 52 -1.68 11.75 9.85
C LYS A 52 -0.27 12.05 9.31
N GLY A 53 -0.07 11.88 8.01
CA GLY A 53 1.19 12.15 7.33
C GLY A 53 1.64 13.61 7.34
N ARG A 54 0.77 14.57 7.67
CA ARG A 54 1.18 15.97 7.88
C ARG A 54 1.87 16.21 9.21
N GLU A 55 1.66 15.32 10.18
CA GLU A 55 2.15 15.48 11.56
C GLU A 55 3.34 14.57 11.89
N VAL A 56 3.67 13.61 11.02
CA VAL A 56 4.78 12.68 11.23
C VAL A 56 6.12 13.40 11.27
N LYS A 57 7.01 12.95 12.18
CA LYS A 57 8.33 13.58 12.39
C LYS A 57 9.48 12.59 12.28
N THR A 58 9.18 11.29 12.33
CA THR A 58 10.21 10.26 12.31
C THR A 58 10.18 9.48 11.00
N LYS A 59 11.36 8.99 10.58
CA LYS A 59 11.47 8.11 9.40
C LYS A 59 10.58 6.88 9.52
N LYS A 60 10.44 6.35 10.73
CA LYS A 60 9.60 5.19 11.02
C LYS A 60 8.14 5.50 10.73
N ASP A 61 7.61 6.61 11.25
CA ASP A 61 6.22 6.99 11.05
C ASP A 61 5.94 7.27 9.57
N ILE A 62 6.88 7.94 8.88
CA ILE A 62 6.79 8.16 7.43
C ILE A 62 6.70 6.82 6.68
N PHE A 63 7.56 5.86 7.03
CA PHE A 63 7.57 4.56 6.39
C PHE A 63 6.28 3.78 6.66
N GLU A 64 5.76 3.83 7.88
CA GLU A 64 4.48 3.24 8.25
C GLU A 64 3.34 3.85 7.44
N ILE A 65 3.30 5.17 7.25
CA ILE A 65 2.30 5.84 6.39
C ILE A 65 2.40 5.36 4.94
N ILE A 66 3.60 5.25 4.38
CA ILE A 66 3.81 4.78 3.00
C ILE A 66 3.28 3.33 2.86
N VAL A 67 3.68 2.45 3.78
CA VAL A 67 3.26 1.04 3.80
C VAL A 67 1.74 0.91 3.95
N MET A 68 1.14 1.67 4.86
CA MET A 68 -0.31 1.64 5.10
C MET A 68 -1.12 2.22 3.94
N SER A 69 -0.51 3.12 3.14
CA SER A 69 -1.13 3.69 1.94
C SER A 69 -1.13 2.72 0.76
N TRP A 70 -0.21 1.75 0.74
CA TRP A 70 0.03 0.86 -0.39
C TRP A 70 -1.23 0.16 -0.93
N PRO A 71 -2.11 -0.45 -0.09
CA PRO A 71 -3.30 -1.13 -0.60
C PRO A 71 -4.24 -0.21 -1.38
N ALA A 72 -4.38 1.05 -0.94
CA ALA A 72 -5.20 2.03 -1.64
C ALA A 72 -4.58 2.41 -2.99
N LEU A 73 -3.27 2.64 -3.00
CA LEU A 73 -2.52 2.99 -4.22
C LEU A 73 -2.62 1.89 -5.29
N VAL A 74 -2.51 0.61 -4.91
CA VAL A 74 -2.66 -0.52 -5.83
C VAL A 74 -4.05 -0.54 -6.46
N VAL A 75 -5.12 -0.41 -5.66
CA VAL A 75 -6.50 -0.39 -6.18
C VAL A 75 -6.72 0.84 -7.08
N PHE A 76 -6.19 2.00 -6.71
CA PHE A 76 -6.28 3.22 -7.51
C PHE A 76 -5.55 3.13 -8.84
N GLU A 77 -4.40 2.48 -8.87
CA GLU A 77 -3.65 2.20 -10.10
C GLU A 77 -4.43 1.25 -11.00
N GLU A 78 -4.94 0.16 -10.42
CA GLU A 78 -5.68 -0.86 -11.16
C GLU A 78 -6.93 -0.29 -11.84
N ILE A 79 -7.78 0.46 -11.11
CA ILE A 79 -8.95 1.13 -11.68
C ILE A 79 -8.55 2.17 -12.75
N SER A 80 -7.36 2.77 -12.65
CA SER A 80 -6.92 3.76 -13.65
C SER A 80 -6.46 3.10 -14.95
N ASN A 81 -5.87 1.91 -14.86
CA ASN A 81 -5.46 1.12 -16.02
C ASN A 81 -6.64 0.37 -16.65
N TYR A 82 -7.61 -0.04 -15.83
CA TYR A 82 -8.77 -0.86 -16.20
C TYR A 82 -10.05 -0.27 -15.57
N PRO A 83 -10.59 0.83 -16.11
CA PRO A 83 -11.75 1.52 -15.55
C PRO A 83 -13.03 0.68 -15.54
N GLU A 84 -13.09 -0.41 -16.30
CA GLU A 84 -14.21 -1.36 -16.33
C GLU A 84 -14.48 -2.05 -14.97
N TYR A 85 -13.51 -2.07 -14.06
CA TYR A 85 -13.71 -2.57 -12.69
C TYR A 85 -14.51 -1.62 -11.79
N ALA A 86 -14.73 -0.37 -12.22
CA ALA A 86 -15.34 0.65 -11.40
C ALA A 86 -16.61 1.23 -12.06
N ASP A 87 -17.58 1.59 -11.22
CA ASP A 87 -18.73 2.36 -11.65
C ASP A 87 -18.39 3.86 -11.76
N GLU A 88 -19.34 4.65 -12.27
CA GLU A 88 -19.15 6.08 -12.46
C GLU A 88 -18.88 6.85 -11.15
N ILE A 89 -19.44 6.39 -10.03
CA ILE A 89 -19.29 7.05 -8.72
C ILE A 89 -17.87 6.83 -8.21
N MET A 90 -17.38 5.59 -8.26
CA MET A 90 -16.01 5.22 -7.93
C MET A 90 -15.00 5.98 -8.79
N LEU A 91 -15.22 6.05 -10.11
CA LEU A 91 -14.34 6.79 -11.03
C LEU A 91 -14.30 8.29 -10.70
N ARG A 92 -15.45 8.92 -10.45
CA ARG A 92 -15.52 10.35 -10.05
C ARG A 92 -14.78 10.60 -8.74
N ARG A 93 -14.94 9.70 -7.75
CA ARG A 93 -14.26 9.81 -6.46
C ARG A 93 -12.75 9.59 -6.62
N LEU A 94 -12.31 8.63 -7.43
CA LEU A 94 -10.91 8.40 -7.74
C LEU A 94 -10.24 9.63 -8.37
N ILE A 95 -10.90 10.27 -9.35
CA ILE A 95 -10.42 11.50 -9.97
C ILE A 95 -10.25 12.60 -8.91
N ARG A 96 -11.21 12.73 -7.99
CA ARG A 96 -11.13 13.71 -6.90
C ARG A 96 -9.96 13.40 -5.98
N VAL A 97 -9.81 12.15 -5.52
CA VAL A 97 -8.69 11.71 -4.68
C VAL A 97 -7.38 12.11 -5.35
N ARG A 98 -7.12 11.63 -6.58
CA ARG A 98 -5.88 11.90 -7.31
C ARG A 98 -5.58 13.40 -7.44
N LYS A 99 -6.57 14.22 -7.79
CA LYS A 99 -6.40 15.69 -7.88
C LYS A 99 -6.05 16.36 -6.54
N THR A 100 -6.53 15.80 -5.43
CA THR A 100 -6.29 16.35 -4.09
C THR A 100 -5.04 15.82 -3.41
N THR A 101 -4.52 14.67 -3.87
CA THR A 101 -3.46 13.92 -3.17
C THR A 101 -2.22 13.69 -4.03
N GLU A 102 -2.16 14.27 -5.23
CA GLU A 102 -1.23 13.95 -6.32
C GLU A 102 0.25 13.91 -5.89
N SER A 103 0.65 14.79 -4.98
CA SER A 103 2.04 14.89 -4.51
C SER A 103 2.28 14.29 -3.13
N PHE A 104 1.26 13.83 -2.40
CA PHE A 104 1.37 13.50 -0.98
C PHE A 104 2.48 12.48 -0.66
N ILE A 105 2.46 11.32 -1.33
CA ILE A 105 3.46 10.26 -1.12
C ILE A 105 4.86 10.75 -1.51
N TYR A 106 4.96 11.52 -2.59
CA TYR A 106 6.22 12.12 -3.02
C TYR A 106 6.74 13.17 -2.02
N ASP A 107 5.86 13.96 -1.44
CA ASP A 107 6.23 15.03 -0.51
C ASP A 107 6.61 14.49 0.87
N ILE A 108 5.98 13.41 1.31
CA ILE A 108 6.38 12.68 2.53
C ILE A 108 7.68 11.93 2.32
N SER A 109 7.86 11.24 1.19
CA SER A 109 9.09 10.47 0.93
C SER A 109 10.34 11.37 0.85
N LYS A 110 10.22 12.61 0.36
CA LYS A 110 11.32 13.61 0.39
C LYS A 110 11.80 13.95 1.81
N GLN A 111 10.98 13.75 2.83
CA GLN A 111 11.36 13.99 4.23
C GLN A 111 12.26 12.88 4.79
N VAL A 112 12.36 11.74 4.09
CA VAL A 112 13.24 10.63 4.46
C VAL A 112 14.63 10.91 3.88
N THR A 113 15.61 11.20 4.76
CA THR A 113 17.01 11.23 4.32
C THR A 113 17.50 9.83 3.96
N HIS A 114 18.34 9.71 2.92
CA HIS A 114 18.82 8.46 2.31
C HIS A 114 19.52 7.44 3.23
N ASP A 115 19.68 7.73 4.52
CA ASP A 115 19.99 6.70 5.52
C ASP A 115 18.73 5.88 5.83
N PHE A 116 18.37 4.96 4.94
CA PHE A 116 17.42 3.92 5.29
C PHE A 116 18.13 2.90 6.18
N TYR A 117 17.65 2.72 7.40
CA TYR A 117 17.98 1.55 8.19
C TYR A 117 17.47 0.30 7.44
N SER A 118 18.17 -0.82 7.55
CA SER A 118 17.86 -2.11 6.92
C SER A 118 16.60 -2.79 7.50
N ASP A 119 15.63 -2.02 7.96
CA ASP A 119 14.41 -2.53 8.58
C ASP A 119 13.54 -3.19 7.51
N THR A 120 13.12 -4.43 7.77
CA THR A 120 12.05 -5.09 7.03
C THR A 120 10.72 -4.74 7.69
N TYR A 121 9.80 -4.20 6.90
CA TYR A 121 8.44 -3.88 7.30
C TYR A 121 7.48 -4.80 6.56
N ILE A 122 6.43 -5.20 7.23
CA ILE A 122 5.55 -6.24 6.73
C ILE A 122 4.13 -5.76 6.93
N PHE A 123 3.42 -5.48 5.86
CA PHE A 123 1.99 -5.26 5.91
C PHE A 123 1.29 -6.60 5.85
N PHE A 124 0.79 -7.07 6.99
CA PHE A 124 0.12 -8.36 7.10
C PHE A 124 -1.20 -8.20 7.84
N GLN A 125 -2.30 -8.55 7.18
CA GLN A 125 -3.66 -8.49 7.73
C GLN A 125 -4.01 -7.14 8.41
N GLY A 126 -3.41 -6.05 7.91
CA GLY A 126 -3.74 -4.67 8.27
C GLY A 126 -2.87 -4.09 9.35
N ASN A 127 -1.85 -4.84 9.73
CA ASN A 127 -0.88 -4.44 10.71
C ASN A 127 0.48 -4.32 10.05
N VAL A 128 1.26 -3.35 10.50
CA VAL A 128 2.67 -3.24 10.16
C VAL A 128 3.46 -4.04 11.20
N ILE A 129 4.11 -5.11 10.76
CA ILE A 129 4.97 -5.97 11.57
C ILE A 129 6.43 -5.67 11.22
N LYS A 130 7.29 -5.63 12.24
CA LYS A 130 8.75 -5.60 12.08
C LYS A 130 9.32 -6.96 12.39
N ALA A 131 9.83 -7.65 11.38
CA ALA A 131 10.48 -8.94 11.53
C ALA A 131 11.52 -9.13 10.41
N PRO A 132 12.63 -9.87 10.65
CA PRO A 132 13.56 -10.21 9.59
C PRO A 132 12.85 -10.91 8.41
N PHE A 133 13.15 -10.48 7.19
CA PHE A 133 12.53 -10.98 5.96
C PHE A 133 12.50 -12.52 5.88
N GLU A 134 13.66 -13.14 6.00
CA GLU A 134 13.83 -14.60 5.92
C GLU A 134 13.07 -15.36 7.02
N GLU A 135 13.01 -14.77 8.22
CA GLU A 135 12.29 -15.37 9.33
C GLU A 135 10.78 -15.35 9.08
N PHE A 136 10.26 -14.22 8.60
CA PHE A 136 8.84 -14.06 8.31
C PHE A 136 8.38 -14.99 7.18
N ILE A 137 9.13 -15.04 6.08
CA ILE A 137 8.82 -15.93 4.95
C ILE A 137 8.77 -17.38 5.40
N ARG A 138 9.78 -17.81 6.17
CA ARG A 138 9.85 -19.19 6.67
C ARG A 138 8.69 -19.53 7.61
N ILE A 139 8.31 -18.63 8.53
CA ILE A 139 7.20 -18.86 9.48
C ILE A 139 5.86 -18.95 8.74
N LYS A 140 5.67 -18.09 7.73
CA LYS A 140 4.42 -18.02 6.97
C LYS A 140 4.35 -18.99 5.80
N ASN A 141 5.46 -19.64 5.47
CA ASN A 141 5.59 -20.56 4.34
C ASN A 141 5.19 -19.92 3.00
N PHE A 142 5.59 -18.65 2.80
CA PHE A 142 5.29 -17.90 1.58
C PHE A 142 6.22 -18.26 0.43
N LYS A 143 5.67 -18.22 -0.79
CA LYS A 143 6.44 -18.17 -2.02
C LYS A 143 6.38 -16.74 -2.51
N ILE A 144 7.52 -16.07 -2.62
CA ILE A 144 7.54 -14.63 -2.88
C ILE A 144 7.83 -14.31 -4.35
N VAL A 145 7.15 -13.30 -4.87
CA VAL A 145 7.44 -12.64 -6.15
C VAL A 145 7.73 -11.15 -5.93
N LYS A 146 8.49 -10.54 -6.84
CA LYS A 146 8.91 -9.14 -6.81
C LYS A 146 8.18 -8.32 -7.86
#